data_AF-A0A9R0UHV6-F1
#
_entry.id   AF-A0A9R0UHV6-F1
#
_cell.length_a   1.000
_cell.length_b   1.000
_cell.length_c   1.000
_cell.angle_alpha   90.00
_cell.angle_beta   90.00
_cell.angle_gamma   90.00
#
_symmetry.space_group_name_H-M   'P 1'
#
loop_
_entity.id
_entity.type
_entity.pdbx_description
1 polymer ?
#
loop_
_entity_poly.entity_id
_entity_poly.type
_entity_poly.pdbx_seq_one_letter_code
_entity_poly.pdbx_strand_id
1 'polypeptide(L)'
;MMMIIQTCLGCHGVVFCKSILHEFAVKTKADQPTYSTDHLEGVSPMTLFVSSVLFSGKTYTGEAAVSKKDAEQKAAHVAVKSILATKNNCMQQIVRSKKQLIIAITSSGFNKERGVVSQEKCNAPTNAITTIAPEDAGLTADQGATIFHEDDGSQKRKKHRKV
;
A
#
# COMPACT_ATOMS: atom_id res chain seq x y z
N MET A 1 22.69 -0.61 17.83
CA MET A 1 22.53 0.86 17.94
C MET A 1 22.16 1.39 16.56
N MET A 2 20.94 1.94 16.44
CA MET A 2 20.47 2.91 15.43
C MET A 2 20.37 2.47 13.95
N MET A 3 19.19 1.94 13.55
CA MET A 3 18.68 1.95 12.18
C MET A 3 17.45 2.88 12.06
N ILE A 4 17.54 4.15 12.50
CA ILE A 4 16.36 5.04 12.56
C ILE A 4 16.47 6.31 11.69
N ILE A 5 17.61 6.61 11.06
CA ILE A 5 17.80 7.93 10.39
C ILE A 5 18.10 7.83 8.90
N GLN A 6 17.26 7.14 8.13
CA GLN A 6 17.35 7.20 6.65
C GLN A 6 16.08 7.74 5.96
N THR A 7 15.00 8.06 6.68
CA THR A 7 13.67 8.30 6.07
C THR A 7 13.33 9.74 5.69
N CYS A 8 14.22 10.73 5.84
CA CYS A 8 13.79 12.14 5.69
C CYS A 8 13.85 12.76 4.28
N LEU A 9 14.22 12.03 3.21
CA LEU A 9 14.42 12.65 1.87
C LEU A 9 13.42 12.25 0.76
N GLY A 10 12.31 11.58 1.08
CA GLY A 10 11.42 11.01 0.06
C GLY A 10 10.25 11.88 -0.42
N CYS A 11 9.90 12.98 0.26
CA CYS A 11 8.50 13.42 0.30
C CYS A 11 8.02 14.28 -0.88
N HIS A 12 8.91 14.98 -1.59
CA HIS A 12 8.48 15.97 -2.60
C HIS A 12 8.17 15.39 -3.99
N GLY A 13 8.62 14.17 -4.30
CA GLY A 13 8.46 13.55 -5.62
C GLY A 13 7.28 12.58 -5.78
N VAL A 14 6.58 12.26 -4.69
CA VAL A 14 5.57 11.17 -4.65
C VAL A 14 4.15 11.69 -4.89
N VAL A 15 3.96 13.00 -4.89
CA VAL A 15 2.66 13.62 -5.04
C VAL A 15 2.15 13.34 -6.47
N PHE A 16 0.93 12.80 -6.61
CA PHE A 16 0.25 12.41 -7.85
C PHE A 16 0.64 11.08 -8.52
N CYS A 17 1.55 10.27 -7.97
CA CYS A 17 1.92 8.99 -8.57
C CYS A 17 0.72 8.05 -8.79
N LYS A 18 -0.25 8.03 -7.86
CA LYS A 18 -1.50 7.27 -8.02
C LYS A 18 -2.33 7.75 -9.22
N SER A 19 -2.43 9.07 -9.43
CA SER A 19 -3.15 9.64 -10.57
C SER A 19 -2.43 9.41 -11.88
N ILE A 20 -1.09 9.54 -11.89
CA ILE A 20 -0.26 9.26 -13.07
C ILE A 20 -0.45 7.82 -13.54
N LEU A 21 -0.38 6.86 -12.61
CA LEU A 21 -0.52 5.45 -12.93
C LEU A 21 -1.92 5.10 -13.46
N HIS A 22 -2.96 5.68 -12.85
CA HIS A 22 -4.34 5.52 -13.33
C HIS A 22 -4.54 6.11 -14.73
N GLU A 23 -4.07 7.34 -14.98
CA GLU A 23 -4.19 7.98 -16.29
C GLU A 23 -3.43 7.18 -17.37
N PHE A 24 -2.28 6.62 -17.02
CA PHE A 24 -1.51 5.75 -17.90
C PHE A 24 -2.31 4.49 -18.26
N ALA A 25 -2.92 3.82 -17.28
CA ALA A 25 -3.74 2.64 -17.51
C ALA A 25 -4.89 2.94 -18.48
N VAL A 26 -5.62 4.03 -18.24
CA VAL A 26 -6.71 4.48 -19.11
C VAL A 26 -6.22 4.76 -20.54
N LYS A 27 -5.13 5.52 -20.69
CA LYS A 27 -4.61 5.90 -22.02
C LYS A 27 -4.04 4.73 -22.81
N THR A 28 -3.48 3.73 -22.13
CA THR A 28 -2.92 2.53 -22.75
C THR A 28 -3.92 1.39 -22.86
N LYS A 29 -5.15 1.57 -22.38
CA LYS A 29 -6.19 0.52 -22.29
C LYS A 29 -5.71 -0.71 -21.51
N ALA A 30 -4.87 -0.50 -20.50
CA ALA A 30 -4.44 -1.53 -19.58
C ALA A 30 -5.43 -1.66 -18.41
N ASP A 31 -5.37 -2.79 -17.71
CA ASP A 31 -6.14 -3.00 -16.48
C ASP A 31 -5.77 -1.97 -15.42
N GLN A 32 -6.75 -1.58 -14.61
CA GLN A 32 -6.55 -0.57 -13.59
C GLN A 32 -5.67 -1.09 -12.44
N PRO A 33 -4.81 -0.22 -11.86
CA PRO A 33 -3.93 -0.60 -10.76
C PRO A 33 -4.75 -0.98 -9.52
N THR A 34 -4.41 -2.11 -8.91
CA THR A 34 -5.05 -2.60 -7.67
C THR A 34 -4.11 -2.39 -6.50
N TYR A 35 -4.57 -1.73 -5.44
CA TYR A 35 -3.77 -1.40 -4.26
C TYR A 35 -4.13 -2.30 -3.08
N SER A 36 -3.11 -2.78 -2.38
CA SER A 36 -3.23 -3.45 -1.08
C SER A 36 -2.39 -2.69 -0.07
N THR A 37 -2.88 -2.55 1.16
CA THR A 37 -2.18 -1.84 2.24
C THR A 37 -2.22 -2.68 3.49
N ASP A 38 -1.04 -2.88 4.08
CA ASP A 38 -0.85 -3.58 5.34
C ASP A 38 -0.50 -2.58 6.44
N HIS A 39 -1.05 -2.83 7.62
CA HIS A 39 -0.74 -2.11 8.84
C HIS A 39 0.38 -2.84 9.58
N LEU A 40 1.49 -2.13 9.86
CA LEU A 40 2.58 -2.66 10.68
C LEU A 40 2.34 -2.25 12.12
N GLU A 41 1.69 -3.12 12.87
CA GLU A 41 1.38 -2.95 14.28
C GLU A 41 2.49 -3.60 15.14
N GLY A 42 2.91 -2.94 16.22
CA GLY A 42 3.81 -3.52 17.23
C GLY A 42 5.31 -3.16 17.15
N VAL A 43 5.73 -2.23 16.28
CA VAL A 43 7.17 -1.91 16.11
C VAL A 43 7.61 -0.59 16.75
N SER A 44 6.69 0.31 17.12
CA SER A 44 6.98 1.60 17.80
C SER A 44 5.67 2.28 18.24
N PRO A 45 5.68 3.39 19.03
CA PRO A 45 4.46 4.21 19.22
C PRO A 45 3.91 4.83 17.92
N MET A 46 4.63 4.67 16.80
CA MET A 46 4.24 5.16 15.49
C MET A 46 3.71 4.01 14.64
N THR A 47 2.43 4.09 14.31
CA THR A 47 1.77 3.27 13.29
C THR A 47 2.40 3.54 11.92
N LEU A 48 2.81 2.47 11.23
CA LEU A 48 3.30 2.53 9.86
C LEU A 48 2.43 1.70 8.92
N PHE A 49 2.32 2.17 7.69
CA PHE A 49 1.61 1.52 6.59
C PHE A 49 2.58 1.18 5.48
N VAL A 50 2.47 -0.03 4.95
CA VAL A 50 3.14 -0.44 3.71
C VAL A 50 2.06 -0.73 2.68
N SER A 51 2.27 -0.30 1.44
CA SER A 51 1.32 -0.58 0.37
C SER A 51 2.03 -1.18 -0.82
N SER A 52 1.30 -2.04 -1.53
CA SER A 52 1.69 -2.60 -2.81
C SER A 52 0.65 -2.27 -3.88
N VAL A 53 1.10 -2.19 -5.13
CA VAL A 53 0.22 -2.03 -6.30
C VAL A 53 0.50 -3.14 -7.31
N LEU A 54 -0.56 -3.84 -7.72
CA LEU A 54 -0.54 -4.78 -8.84
C LEU A 54 -0.89 -4.03 -10.12
N PHE A 55 0.02 -4.04 -11.10
CA PHE A 55 -0.18 -3.40 -12.39
C PHE A 55 0.57 -4.14 -13.50
N SER A 56 -0.11 -4.45 -14.61
CA SER A 56 0.43 -5.21 -15.74
C SER A 56 1.11 -6.53 -15.32
N GLY A 57 0.47 -7.27 -14.41
CA GLY A 57 0.98 -8.56 -13.88
C GLY A 57 2.21 -8.44 -12.98
N LYS A 58 2.60 -7.22 -12.56
CA LYS A 58 3.73 -6.98 -11.66
C LYS A 58 3.27 -6.29 -10.39
N THR A 59 3.82 -6.72 -9.25
CA THR A 59 3.56 -6.10 -7.95
C THR A 59 4.70 -5.16 -7.58
N TYR A 60 4.38 -3.95 -7.17
CA TYR A 60 5.33 -2.93 -6.75
C TYR A 60 5.02 -2.51 -5.31
N THR A 61 5.96 -2.75 -4.40
CA THR A 61 5.81 -2.40 -2.99
C THR A 61 6.52 -1.08 -2.68
N GLY A 62 5.80 -0.16 -2.06
CA GLY A 62 6.33 1.10 -1.58
C GLY A 62 6.99 0.98 -0.22
N GLU A 63 7.85 1.94 0.13
CA GLU A 63 8.38 2.06 1.49
C GLU A 63 7.28 2.33 2.51
N ALA A 64 7.55 2.01 3.77
CA ALA A 64 6.66 2.33 4.87
C ALA A 64 6.39 3.84 4.98
N ALA A 65 5.16 4.19 5.36
CA ALA A 65 4.74 5.57 5.55
C ALA A 65 3.83 5.72 6.78
N VAL A 66 3.76 6.93 7.30
CA VAL A 66 2.92 7.27 8.48
C VAL A 66 1.43 7.26 8.18
N SER A 67 1.05 7.32 6.90
CA SER A 67 -0.35 7.29 6.47
C SER A 67 -0.55 6.30 5.33
N LYS A 68 -1.73 5.66 5.28
CA LYS A 68 -2.13 4.80 4.17
C LYS A 68 -2.03 5.50 2.81
N LYS A 69 -2.42 6.78 2.76
CA LYS A 69 -2.36 7.60 1.54
C LYS A 69 -0.93 7.74 1.02
N ASP A 70 0.03 7.99 1.90
CA ASP A 70 1.44 8.14 1.52
C ASP A 70 2.05 6.79 1.11
N ALA A 71 1.67 5.71 1.80
CA ALA A 71 2.09 4.35 1.44
C ALA A 71 1.63 3.99 0.01
N GLU A 72 0.36 4.27 -0.32
CA GLU A 72 -0.18 4.05 -1.66
C GLU A 72 0.53 4.89 -2.73
N GLN A 73 0.82 6.16 -2.44
CA GLN A 73 1.59 7.02 -3.35
C GLN A 73 3.00 6.48 -3.57
N LYS A 74 3.67 6.01 -2.51
CA LYS A 74 5.00 5.40 -2.60
C LYS A 74 4.98 4.12 -3.44
N ALA A 75 3.99 3.26 -3.28
CA ALA A 75 3.81 2.08 -4.13
C ALA A 75 3.64 2.47 -5.61
N ALA A 76 2.78 3.44 -5.88
CA ALA A 76 2.57 3.97 -7.22
C ALA A 76 3.84 4.59 -7.82
N HIS A 77 4.65 5.28 -7.01
CA HIS A 77 5.91 5.88 -7.44
C HIS A 77 6.91 4.82 -7.92
N VAL A 78 7.00 3.68 -7.23
CA VAL A 78 7.84 2.56 -7.67
C VAL A 78 7.39 2.03 -9.03
N ALA A 79 6.08 1.85 -9.24
CA ALA A 79 5.53 1.42 -10.52
C ALA A 79 5.82 2.43 -11.65
N VAL A 80 5.58 3.72 -11.42
CA VAL A 80 5.85 4.80 -12.38
C VAL A 80 7.34 4.84 -12.75
N LYS A 81 8.24 4.74 -11.77
CA LYS A 81 9.69 4.68 -12.03
C LYS A 81 10.07 3.48 -12.89
N SER A 82 9.47 2.31 -12.63
CA SER A 82 9.71 1.11 -13.45
C SER A 82 9.28 1.30 -14.90
N ILE A 83 8.10 1.90 -15.15
CA ILE A 83 7.60 2.16 -16.50
C ILE A 83 8.42 3.25 -17.20
N LEU A 84 8.89 4.28 -16.48
CA LEU A 84 9.77 5.30 -17.04
C LEU A 84 11.14 4.72 -17.46
N ALA A 85 11.65 3.73 -16.72
CA ALA A 85 12.89 3.04 -17.08
C ALA A 85 12.80 2.30 -18.44
N THR A 86 11.59 1.90 -18.85
CA THR A 86 11.34 1.33 -20.19
C THR A 86 11.20 2.41 -21.28
N LYS A 87 11.44 3.69 -20.97
CA LYS A 87 11.32 4.84 -21.89
C LYS A 87 9.94 4.95 -22.55
N ASN A 88 8.86 4.59 -21.83
CA ASN A 88 7.51 4.67 -22.38
C ASN A 88 7.09 6.14 -22.64
N ASN A 89 6.84 6.48 -23.90
CA ASN A 89 6.46 7.84 -24.33
C ASN A 89 5.17 8.34 -23.66
N CYS A 90 4.15 7.49 -23.53
CA CYS A 90 2.89 7.86 -22.91
C CYS A 90 3.10 8.26 -21.44
N MET A 91 3.86 7.45 -20.69
CA MET A 91 4.19 7.73 -19.30
C MET A 91 5.01 9.03 -19.16
N GLN A 92 6.00 9.25 -20.02
CA GLN A 92 6.81 10.48 -20.00
C GLN A 92 5.96 11.73 -20.22
N GLN A 93 5.01 11.69 -21.17
CA GLN A 93 4.10 12.81 -21.43
C GLN A 93 3.21 13.10 -20.22
N ILE A 94 2.63 12.08 -19.59
CA ILE A 94 1.78 12.25 -18.40
C ILE A 94 2.57 12.89 -17.26
N VAL A 95 3.75 12.35 -16.94
CA VAL A 95 4.61 12.86 -15.86
C VAL A 95 5.01 14.31 -16.13
N ARG A 96 5.39 14.64 -17.38
CA ARG A 96 5.70 16.02 -17.78
C ARG A 96 4.49 16.93 -17.58
N SER A 97 3.32 16.55 -18.06
CA SER A 97 2.09 17.34 -17.93
C SER A 97 1.72 17.59 -16.46
N LYS A 98 1.80 16.56 -15.61
CA LYS A 98 1.53 16.71 -14.16
C LYS A 98 2.57 17.61 -13.49
N LYS A 99 3.85 17.49 -13.85
CA LYS A 99 4.91 18.37 -13.32
C LYS A 99 4.66 19.84 -13.67
N GLN A 100 4.29 20.13 -14.92
CA GLN A 100 3.96 21.50 -15.35
C GLN A 100 2.72 22.04 -14.63
N LEU A 101 1.71 21.21 -14.40
CA LEU A 101 0.52 21.59 -13.64
C LEU A 101 0.88 22.00 -12.20
N ILE A 102 1.75 21.22 -11.52
CA ILE A 102 2.21 21.56 -10.17
C ILE A 102 2.95 22.89 -10.18
N ILE A 103 3.88 23.08 -11.12
CA ILE A 103 4.63 24.33 -11.24
C ILE A 103 3.66 25.50 -11.42
N ALA A 104 2.71 25.42 -12.33
CA ALA A 104 1.72 26.48 -12.57
C ALA A 104 0.86 26.79 -11.33
N ILE A 105 0.45 25.77 -10.57
CA ILE A 105 -0.34 25.95 -9.34
C ILE A 105 0.52 26.58 -8.22
N THR A 106 1.78 26.16 -8.11
CA THR A 106 2.69 26.66 -7.06
C THR A 106 3.28 28.04 -7.38
N SER A 107 3.45 28.39 -8.65
CA SER A 107 3.99 29.68 -9.12
C SER A 107 2.94 30.79 -9.17
N SER A 108 1.64 30.46 -9.08
CA SER A 108 0.54 31.43 -9.21
C SER A 108 0.11 32.07 -7.88
N GLY A 109 0.82 31.85 -6.77
CA GLY A 109 0.69 32.69 -5.58
C GLY A 109 -0.76 32.86 -5.08
N PHE A 110 -1.48 31.77 -4.84
CA PHE A 110 -2.62 31.83 -3.92
C PHE A 110 -2.10 31.74 -2.48
N ASN A 111 -2.06 32.88 -1.80
CA ASN A 111 -2.22 32.89 -0.34
C ASN A 111 -3.61 32.30 -0.06
N LYS A 112 -3.67 31.00 0.19
CA LYS A 112 -4.82 30.39 0.83
C LYS A 112 -4.36 29.14 1.55
N GLU A 113 -4.23 29.30 2.86
CA GLU A 113 -4.51 28.24 3.83
C GLU A 113 -5.57 27.30 3.25
N ARG A 114 -5.13 26.10 2.88
CA ARG A 114 -6.01 24.96 2.78
C ARG A 114 -5.56 23.98 3.84
N GLY A 115 -6.09 24.22 5.04
CA GLY A 115 -6.58 23.17 5.91
C GLY A 115 -5.53 22.17 6.37
N VAL A 116 -4.66 22.62 7.26
CA VAL A 116 -4.62 21.91 8.55
C VAL A 116 -6.06 21.88 9.05
N VAL A 117 -6.71 20.72 9.01
CA VAL A 117 -7.77 20.50 9.99
C VAL A 117 -7.07 20.55 11.35
N SER A 118 -7.57 21.45 12.18
CA SER A 118 -6.93 22.06 13.34
C SER A 118 -6.00 21.15 14.14
N GLN A 119 -4.78 21.64 14.40
CA GLN A 119 -4.13 21.38 15.67
C GLN A 119 -4.83 22.22 16.74
N GLU A 120 -5.67 21.58 17.55
CA GLU A 120 -5.79 21.89 18.98
C GLU A 120 -6.09 20.56 19.68
N LYS A 121 -5.05 19.88 20.17
CA LYS A 121 -4.50 19.97 21.54
C LYS A 121 -5.21 18.97 22.46
N CYS A 122 -4.54 17.85 22.72
CA CYS A 122 -4.75 17.09 23.95
C CYS A 122 -3.54 17.33 24.84
N ASN A 123 -3.46 18.54 25.40
CA ASN A 123 -2.81 18.69 26.69
C ASN A 123 -3.67 17.93 27.70
N ALA A 124 -3.04 16.97 28.38
CA ALA A 124 -3.65 16.21 29.46
C ALA A 124 -4.26 17.14 30.52
N PRO A 125 -5.27 16.64 31.23
CA PRO A 125 -5.11 16.56 32.67
C PRO A 125 -5.29 15.12 33.19
N THR A 126 -4.41 14.77 34.11
CA THR A 126 -4.46 13.64 35.03
C THR A 126 -5.64 13.74 36.00
N ASN A 127 -6.48 12.71 36.07
CA ASN A 127 -7.22 12.18 37.25
C ASN A 127 -8.36 11.25 36.75
N ALA A 128 -8.68 10.07 37.28
CA ALA A 128 -8.17 9.24 38.36
C ALA A 128 -8.56 7.76 38.09
N ILE A 129 -7.69 6.85 38.57
CA ILE A 129 -7.92 5.51 39.15
C ILE A 129 -9.35 5.36 39.75
N THR A 130 -10.14 4.28 39.65
CA THR A 130 -9.85 2.84 39.55
C THR A 130 -11.10 2.00 39.19
N THR A 131 -10.84 0.79 38.69
CA THR A 131 -11.51 -0.51 38.96
C THR A 131 -13.02 -0.61 38.80
N ILE A 132 -13.49 -1.52 37.93
CA ILE A 132 -14.13 -2.81 38.34
C ILE A 132 -14.11 -3.81 37.16
N ALA A 133 -13.32 -4.89 37.30
CA ALA A 133 -13.62 -6.22 36.74
C ALA A 133 -14.51 -6.96 37.77
N PRO A 134 -15.30 -7.99 37.39
CA PRO A 134 -14.77 -9.36 37.23
C PRO A 134 -15.33 -10.05 35.97
N GLU A 135 -14.60 -10.95 35.29
CA GLU A 135 -14.36 -12.37 35.63
C GLU A 135 -15.66 -13.16 35.87
N ASP A 136 -15.99 -14.15 35.01
CA ASP A 136 -16.12 -15.55 35.42
C ASP A 136 -16.44 -16.51 34.24
N ALA A 137 -15.80 -17.69 34.32
CA ALA A 137 -16.12 -19.04 33.80
C ALA A 137 -16.70 -19.24 32.38
N GLY A 138 -16.21 -20.14 31.52
CA GLY A 138 -15.34 -21.30 31.71
C GLY A 138 -15.90 -22.52 30.94
N LEU A 139 -15.03 -23.52 30.73
CA LEU A 139 -15.23 -24.90 30.23
C LEU A 139 -15.23 -25.10 28.70
N THR A 140 -14.60 -26.11 28.09
CA THR A 140 -13.64 -27.17 28.47
C THR A 140 -13.02 -27.69 27.16
N ALA A 141 -11.81 -28.25 27.24
CA ALA A 141 -11.25 -29.11 26.21
C ALA A 141 -12.04 -30.43 26.07
N ASP A 142 -12.07 -31.03 24.88
CA ASP A 142 -11.93 -32.49 24.71
C ASP A 142 -11.53 -32.86 23.27
N GLN A 143 -10.76 -33.94 23.17
CA GLN A 143 -10.13 -34.55 22.01
C GLN A 143 -11.01 -35.66 21.41
N GLY A 144 -10.84 -36.01 20.13
CA GLY A 144 -11.02 -37.40 19.70
C GLY A 144 -11.77 -37.67 18.39
N ALA A 145 -10.99 -38.16 17.41
CA ALA A 145 -11.30 -39.12 16.33
C ALA A 145 -12.46 -38.78 15.34
N THR A 146 -12.35 -38.99 14.03
CA THR A 146 -11.98 -40.27 13.39
C THR A 146 -11.70 -40.08 11.89
N ILE A 147 -10.78 -40.92 11.42
CA ILE A 147 -10.37 -41.31 10.06
C ILE A 147 -11.50 -41.42 9.02
N PHE A 148 -11.25 -40.97 7.79
CA PHE A 148 -11.58 -41.71 6.55
C PHE A 148 -10.44 -41.57 5.54
N HIS A 149 -9.84 -42.70 5.19
CA HIS A 149 -8.96 -42.96 4.04
C HIS A 149 -9.65 -44.05 3.19
N GLU A 150 -9.41 -44.01 1.87
CA GLU A 150 -9.41 -45.09 0.84
C GLU A 150 -9.86 -44.42 -0.49
N ASP A 151 -8.94 -44.05 -1.38
CA ASP A 151 -8.17 -44.86 -2.36
C ASP A 151 -9.05 -45.59 -3.38
N ASP A 152 -9.02 -45.11 -4.63
CA ASP A 152 -9.09 -46.00 -5.79
C ASP A 152 -8.33 -45.34 -6.97
N GLY A 153 -7.22 -45.97 -7.34
CA GLY A 153 -6.45 -45.62 -8.53
C GLY A 153 -7.01 -46.26 -9.79
N SER A 154 -6.80 -45.62 -10.95
CA SER A 154 -6.60 -46.37 -12.21
C SER A 154 -5.92 -45.59 -13.32
N GLN A 155 -4.89 -46.22 -13.86
CA GLN A 155 -4.09 -45.84 -15.02
C GLN A 155 -4.86 -46.09 -16.33
N LYS A 156 -4.62 -45.31 -17.42
CA LYS A 156 -4.24 -45.85 -18.75
C LYS A 156 -4.06 -44.80 -19.86
N ARG A 157 -2.94 -45.01 -20.58
CA ARG A 157 -2.76 -44.98 -22.07
C ARG A 157 -2.32 -43.69 -22.77
N LYS A 158 -0.99 -43.66 -22.99
CA LYS A 158 -0.30 -43.27 -24.24
C LYS A 158 -1.14 -43.52 -25.51
N LYS A 159 -1.19 -42.51 -26.39
CA LYS A 159 -1.23 -42.75 -27.85
C LYS A 159 -0.21 -41.84 -28.53
N HIS A 160 0.93 -42.43 -28.87
CA HIS A 160 1.85 -41.90 -29.87
C HIS A 160 1.14 -41.88 -31.22
N ARG A 161 1.20 -40.75 -31.91
CA ARG A 161 0.83 -40.61 -33.32
C ARG A 161 2.08 -40.94 -34.14
N LYS A 162 1.95 -41.97 -34.97
CA LYS A 162 2.93 -42.48 -35.91
C LYS A 162 3.13 -41.47 -37.05
N VAL A 163 4.37 -41.21 -37.43
CA VAL A 163 4.80 -40.96 -38.82
C VAL A 163 5.91 -41.95 -39.09
#